data_AF-A0A554L559-F1
#
_entry.id   AF-A0A554L559-F1
#
_cell.length_a   1.000
_cell.length_b   1.000
_cell.length_c   1.000
_cell.angle_alpha   90.00
_cell.angle_beta   90.00
_cell.angle_gamma   90.00
#
_symmetry.space_group_name_H-M   'P 1'
#
loop_
_entity.id
_entity.type
_entity.pdbx_description
1 polymer ?
#
loop_
_entity_poly.entity_id
_entity_poly.type
_entity_poly.pdbx_seq_one_letter_code
_entity_poly.pdbx_strand_id
1 'polypeptide(L)'
;MSNLKDFITNFNFNSPDWTNPPDGFPKCTLDGLTSEEVGKFNGILTLWEMSRPKQIKQHSRVWKDPEGYKYLVPWSNSVLLRFLGRKFTDSLPKSEYRRKAQLDDCLRSVVRNIEEGFKRSTTSEYIQFLGYSQGSLEECKGDIKDLAQDRFLPNRPGSSLASIGINLKSFNESLKNPLKELRGKLKDDKGETSFLYRPLEILYPPLNRTQAEDLTIEIFLELTNKTDYLLRILVQSLEIKLKVWRKP
;
A
#
# COMPACT_ATOMS: atom_id res chain seq x y z
N MET A 1 -33.70 -6.67 -30.76
CA MET A 1 -33.91 -6.69 -29.30
C MET A 1 -34.73 -7.93 -28.99
N SER A 2 -34.20 -8.83 -28.15
CA SER A 2 -34.88 -10.09 -27.79
C SER A 2 -35.96 -9.81 -26.74
N ASN A 3 -37.18 -10.31 -26.96
CA ASN A 3 -38.28 -10.17 -26.01
C ASN A 3 -38.01 -11.06 -24.78
N LEU A 4 -38.21 -10.52 -23.56
CA LEU A 4 -38.06 -11.24 -22.30
C LEU A 4 -38.84 -12.56 -22.27
N LYS A 5 -40.06 -12.56 -22.85
CA LYS A 5 -40.91 -13.76 -22.91
C LYS A 5 -40.27 -14.86 -23.75
N ASP A 6 -39.78 -14.51 -24.94
CA ASP A 6 -39.10 -15.45 -25.84
C ASP A 6 -37.82 -15.99 -25.21
N PHE A 7 -37.08 -15.14 -24.49
CA PHE A 7 -35.91 -15.57 -23.73
C PHE A 7 -36.27 -16.58 -22.64
N ILE A 8 -37.31 -16.35 -21.84
CA ILE A 8 -37.75 -17.28 -20.79
C ILE A 8 -38.22 -18.61 -21.38
N THR A 9 -39.01 -18.57 -22.45
CA THR A 9 -39.58 -19.78 -23.07
C THR A 9 -38.51 -20.67 -23.68
N ASN A 10 -37.50 -20.08 -24.32
CA ASN A 10 -36.47 -20.82 -25.06
C ASN A 10 -35.18 -21.06 -24.26
N PHE A 11 -35.15 -20.68 -22.97
CA PHE A 11 -33.95 -20.83 -22.16
C PHE A 11 -33.60 -22.30 -21.90
N ASN A 12 -32.37 -22.69 -22.25
CA ASN A 12 -31.88 -24.04 -22.01
C ASN A 12 -31.20 -24.15 -20.63
N PHE A 13 -31.89 -24.73 -19.66
CA PHE A 13 -31.36 -24.94 -18.31
C PHE A 13 -30.16 -25.91 -18.26
N ASN A 14 -30.05 -26.83 -19.23
CA ASN A 14 -28.94 -27.79 -19.29
C ASN A 14 -27.68 -27.21 -19.95
N SER A 15 -27.85 -26.18 -20.78
CA SER A 15 -26.75 -25.47 -21.43
C SER A 15 -27.05 -23.96 -21.48
N PRO A 16 -26.91 -23.26 -20.34
CA PRO A 16 -27.19 -21.82 -20.27
C PRO A 16 -26.29 -21.00 -21.19
N ASP A 17 -26.88 -20.20 -22.06
CA ASP A 17 -26.18 -19.21 -22.89
C ASP A 17 -26.48 -17.79 -22.37
N TRP A 18 -25.41 -17.06 -22.04
CA TRP A 18 -25.47 -15.71 -21.48
C TRP A 18 -24.93 -14.65 -22.45
N THR A 19 -24.64 -15.00 -23.71
CA THR A 19 -24.02 -14.10 -24.68
C THR A 19 -24.93 -12.95 -25.12
N ASN A 20 -26.25 -13.18 -25.14
CA ASN A 20 -27.25 -12.21 -25.60
C ASN A 20 -28.49 -12.18 -24.69
N PRO A 21 -28.37 -11.68 -23.44
CA PRO A 21 -29.53 -11.55 -22.56
C PRO A 21 -30.50 -10.46 -23.09
N PRO A 22 -31.79 -10.51 -22.72
CA PRO A 22 -32.76 -9.48 -23.10
C PRO A 22 -32.44 -8.16 -22.42
N ASP A 23 -32.90 -7.05 -23.02
CA ASP A 23 -32.66 -5.71 -22.50
C ASP A 23 -33.24 -5.57 -21.09
N GLY A 24 -32.44 -4.98 -20.19
CA GLY A 24 -32.81 -4.79 -18.79
C GLY A 24 -32.56 -6.00 -17.88
N PHE A 25 -32.17 -7.17 -18.39
CA PHE A 25 -31.78 -8.30 -17.54
C PHE A 25 -30.53 -7.99 -16.70
N PRO A 26 -30.46 -8.37 -15.40
CA PRO A 26 -31.44 -9.14 -14.62
C PRO A 26 -32.59 -8.30 -14.02
N LYS A 27 -32.55 -6.97 -14.13
CA LYS A 27 -33.52 -6.04 -13.52
C LYS A 27 -34.66 -5.66 -14.47
N CYS A 28 -35.23 -6.65 -15.16
CA CYS A 28 -36.31 -6.42 -16.11
C CYS A 28 -37.69 -6.37 -15.40
N THR A 29 -38.65 -5.71 -16.03
CA THR A 29 -40.04 -5.66 -15.52
C THR A 29 -40.75 -6.96 -15.89
N LEU A 30 -41.49 -7.55 -14.93
CA LEU A 30 -42.17 -8.84 -15.11
C LEU A 30 -43.67 -8.69 -15.45
N ASP A 31 -44.11 -7.47 -15.71
CA ASP A 31 -45.51 -7.16 -16.04
C ASP A 31 -45.93 -7.89 -17.33
N GLY A 32 -47.10 -8.53 -17.29
CA GLY A 32 -47.63 -9.30 -18.42
C GLY A 32 -47.10 -10.73 -18.54
N LEU A 33 -46.25 -11.19 -17.62
CA LEU A 33 -45.87 -12.60 -17.51
C LEU A 33 -46.86 -13.38 -16.65
N THR A 34 -47.07 -14.64 -17.00
CA THR A 34 -47.81 -15.60 -16.17
C THR A 34 -47.00 -16.03 -14.96
N SER A 35 -47.65 -16.59 -13.94
CA SER A 35 -46.96 -17.10 -12.74
C SER A 35 -45.93 -18.20 -13.06
N GLU A 36 -46.19 -19.03 -14.08
CA GLU A 36 -45.24 -20.06 -14.53
C GLU A 36 -43.97 -19.42 -15.15
N GLU A 37 -44.14 -18.39 -15.98
CA GLU A 37 -43.03 -17.68 -16.61
C GLU A 37 -42.19 -16.92 -15.59
N VAL A 38 -42.82 -16.32 -14.57
CA VAL A 38 -42.11 -15.72 -13.43
C VAL A 38 -41.30 -16.77 -12.68
N GLY A 39 -41.86 -17.97 -12.47
CA GLY A 39 -41.14 -19.10 -11.87
C GLY A 39 -39.90 -19.50 -12.67
N LYS A 40 -40.06 -19.65 -13.99
CA LYS A 40 -38.93 -19.94 -14.91
C LYS A 40 -37.89 -18.82 -14.88
N PHE A 41 -38.32 -17.56 -14.93
CA PHE A 41 -37.43 -16.40 -14.84
C PHE A 41 -36.58 -16.42 -13.56
N ASN A 42 -37.18 -16.70 -12.40
CA ASN A 42 -36.44 -16.80 -11.14
C ASN A 42 -35.40 -17.94 -11.15
N GLY A 43 -35.73 -19.08 -11.77
CA GLY A 43 -34.77 -20.16 -11.99
C GLY A 43 -33.60 -19.74 -12.89
N ILE A 44 -33.88 -19.02 -13.97
CA ILE A 44 -32.86 -18.46 -14.88
C ILE A 44 -31.98 -17.44 -14.13
N LEU A 45 -32.59 -16.54 -13.36
CA LEU A 45 -31.89 -15.56 -12.54
C LEU A 45 -30.93 -16.25 -11.56
N THR A 46 -31.38 -17.33 -10.92
CA THR A 46 -30.56 -18.11 -9.99
C THR A 46 -29.36 -18.73 -10.71
N LEU A 47 -29.56 -19.36 -11.87
CA LEU A 47 -28.47 -19.91 -12.69
C LEU A 47 -27.49 -18.84 -13.17
N TRP A 48 -27.99 -17.66 -13.51
CA TRP A 48 -27.17 -16.52 -13.88
C TRP A 48 -26.33 -16.03 -12.70
N GLU A 49 -26.92 -15.87 -11.52
CA GLU A 49 -26.19 -15.48 -10.32
C GLU A 49 -25.11 -16.50 -9.94
N MET A 50 -25.38 -17.79 -10.15
CA MET A 50 -24.41 -18.87 -9.93
C MET A 50 -23.32 -18.94 -11.01
N SER A 51 -23.61 -18.55 -12.26
CA SER A 51 -22.63 -18.51 -13.35
C SER A 51 -21.66 -17.33 -13.23
N ARG A 52 -22.04 -16.29 -12.48
CA ARG A 52 -21.13 -15.20 -12.16
C ARG A 52 -19.98 -15.72 -11.28
N PRO A 53 -18.75 -15.20 -11.47
CA PRO A 53 -17.70 -15.46 -10.51
C PRO A 53 -18.19 -15.04 -9.12
N LYS A 54 -18.12 -15.96 -8.13
CA LYS A 54 -18.49 -15.68 -6.74
C LYS A 54 -17.89 -14.33 -6.33
N GLN A 55 -18.74 -13.36 -5.98
CA GLN A 55 -18.26 -12.16 -5.31
C GLN A 55 -17.55 -12.62 -4.04
N ILE A 56 -16.24 -12.36 -3.99
CA ILE A 56 -15.41 -12.78 -2.88
C ILE A 56 -15.98 -12.10 -1.64
N LYS A 57 -16.57 -12.86 -0.71
CA LYS A 57 -16.93 -12.34 0.61
C LYS A 57 -15.64 -11.78 1.21
N GLN A 58 -15.58 -10.45 1.35
CA GLN A 58 -14.43 -9.78 1.93
C GLN A 58 -14.30 -10.25 3.38
N HIS A 59 -13.29 -11.09 3.66
CA HIS A 59 -12.90 -11.36 5.03
C HIS A 59 -12.20 -10.12 5.57
N SER A 60 -12.80 -9.50 6.59
CA SER A 60 -12.19 -8.36 7.28
C SER A 60 -10.84 -8.78 7.86
N ARG A 61 -9.78 -8.02 7.58
CA ARG A 61 -8.48 -8.16 8.25
C ARG A 61 -8.67 -7.87 9.73
N VAL A 62 -8.32 -8.84 10.58
CA VAL A 62 -8.29 -8.67 12.03
C VAL A 62 -6.86 -8.29 12.43
N TRP A 63 -6.68 -7.05 12.84
CA TRP A 63 -5.40 -6.54 13.35
C TRP A 63 -5.17 -7.09 14.75
N LYS A 64 -4.03 -7.76 14.97
CA LYS A 64 -3.57 -8.05 16.35
C LYS A 64 -2.88 -6.84 16.96
N ASP A 65 -2.29 -5.99 16.11
CA ASP A 65 -1.58 -4.78 16.49
C ASP A 65 -1.96 -3.66 15.50
N PRO A 66 -2.60 -2.56 15.95
CA PRO A 66 -2.98 -1.44 15.08
C PRO A 66 -1.78 -0.72 14.46
N GLU A 67 -0.57 -0.95 14.99
CA GLU A 67 0.68 -0.41 14.47
C GLU A 67 1.59 -1.49 13.87
N GLY A 68 1.02 -2.64 13.50
CA GLY A 68 1.79 -3.76 12.95
C GLY A 68 2.59 -3.45 11.67
N TYR A 69 2.25 -2.37 10.97
CA TYR A 69 3.04 -1.86 9.83
C TYR A 69 4.48 -1.48 10.23
N LYS A 70 4.72 -1.09 11.49
CA LYS A 70 6.06 -0.71 11.98
C LYS A 70 7.06 -1.88 11.98
N TYR A 71 6.58 -3.11 11.90
CA TYR A 71 7.43 -4.30 11.78
C TYR A 71 7.85 -4.59 10.33
N LEU A 72 7.27 -3.90 9.35
CA LEU A 72 7.57 -4.08 7.93
C LEU A 72 8.87 -3.38 7.57
N VAL A 73 9.82 -4.15 7.06
CA VAL A 73 11.07 -3.63 6.48
C VAL A 73 10.81 -2.54 5.42
N PRO A 74 9.86 -2.67 4.46
CA PRO A 74 9.60 -1.58 3.52
C PRO A 74 9.14 -0.29 4.21
N TRP A 75 8.32 -0.36 5.27
CA TRP A 75 7.91 0.84 6.02
C TRP A 75 9.11 1.52 6.68
N SER A 76 9.96 0.74 7.38
CA SER A 76 11.15 1.28 8.02
C SER A 76 12.08 1.95 7.00
N ASN A 77 12.35 1.30 5.86
CA ASN A 77 13.14 1.91 4.80
C ASN A 77 12.52 3.22 4.27
N SER A 78 11.19 3.28 4.09
CA SER A 78 10.49 4.51 3.70
C SER A 78 10.63 5.63 4.74
N VAL A 79 10.61 5.28 6.03
CA VAL A 79 10.84 6.24 7.13
C VAL A 79 12.26 6.80 7.07
N LEU A 80 13.26 5.94 6.84
CA LEU A 80 14.65 6.39 6.63
C LEU A 80 14.78 7.28 5.39
N LEU A 81 14.14 6.89 4.29
CA LEU A 81 14.18 7.65 3.04
C LEU A 81 13.61 9.05 3.24
N ARG A 82 12.47 9.16 3.92
CA ARG A 82 11.87 10.44 4.30
C ARG A 82 12.78 11.25 5.20
N PHE A 83 13.43 10.62 6.19
CA PHE A 83 14.36 11.30 7.09
C PHE A 83 15.55 11.91 6.33
N LEU A 84 16.22 11.11 5.49
CA LEU A 84 17.36 11.57 4.70
C LEU A 84 16.94 12.63 3.68
N GLY A 85 15.78 12.43 3.03
CA GLY A 85 15.22 13.40 2.10
C GLY A 85 14.95 14.74 2.77
N ARG A 86 14.35 14.76 3.97
CA ARG A 86 14.15 15.98 4.76
C ARG A 86 15.46 16.67 5.12
N LYS A 87 16.45 15.89 5.56
CA LYS A 87 17.78 16.42 5.89
C LYS A 87 18.46 17.05 4.67
N PHE A 88 18.27 16.47 3.48
CA PHE A 88 18.75 17.05 2.23
C PHE A 88 17.94 18.29 1.80
N THR A 89 16.61 18.22 1.77
CA THR A 89 15.78 19.35 1.31
C THR A 89 15.84 20.57 2.24
N ASP A 90 16.27 20.37 3.48
CA ASP A 90 16.60 21.46 4.41
C ASP A 90 17.89 22.23 4.02
N SER A 91 18.78 21.68 3.18
CA SER A 91 19.97 22.40 2.67
C SER A 91 19.76 23.10 1.33
N LEU A 92 18.63 22.88 0.65
CA LEU A 92 18.33 23.53 -0.63
C LEU A 92 18.17 25.05 -0.48
N PRO A 93 18.58 25.85 -1.48
CA PRO A 93 18.40 27.29 -1.44
C PRO A 93 16.91 27.65 -1.49
N LYS A 94 16.58 28.84 -0.97
CA LYS A 94 15.18 29.33 -0.91
C LYS A 94 14.50 29.38 -2.29
N SER A 95 15.26 29.53 -3.38
CA SER A 95 14.74 29.50 -4.74
C SER A 95 14.06 28.17 -5.10
N GLU A 96 14.47 27.07 -4.44
CA GLU A 96 13.97 25.72 -4.69
C GLU A 96 12.85 25.30 -3.72
N TYR A 97 12.19 26.25 -3.06
CA TYR A 97 11.12 25.94 -2.09
C TYR A 97 10.04 25.02 -2.65
N ARG A 98 9.65 25.21 -3.91
CA ARG A 98 8.66 24.36 -4.59
C ARG A 98 9.15 22.92 -4.73
N ARG A 99 10.40 22.74 -5.16
CA ARG A 99 11.01 21.42 -5.34
C ARG A 99 11.19 20.68 -4.02
N LYS A 100 11.61 21.42 -2.98
CA LYS A 100 11.60 20.93 -1.59
C LYS A 100 10.23 20.40 -1.20
N ALA A 101 9.17 21.18 -1.40
CA ALA A 101 7.82 20.77 -1.03
C ALA A 101 7.37 19.52 -1.78
N GLN A 102 7.65 19.44 -3.08
CA GLN A 102 7.30 18.27 -3.92
C GLN A 102 7.97 16.99 -3.43
N LEU A 103 9.30 17.02 -3.22
CA LEU A 103 10.04 15.86 -2.73
C LEU A 103 9.59 15.47 -1.31
N ASP A 104 9.39 16.45 -0.43
CA ASP A 104 8.94 16.18 0.94
C ASP A 104 7.54 15.54 0.99
N ASP A 105 6.64 15.97 0.09
CA ASP A 105 5.29 15.42 -0.01
C ASP A 105 5.28 14.01 -0.61
N CYS A 106 6.05 13.75 -1.67
CA CYS A 106 6.15 12.39 -2.22
C CYS A 106 6.73 11.43 -1.16
N LEU A 107 7.78 11.84 -0.43
CA LEU A 107 8.43 11.03 0.59
C LEU A 107 7.49 10.71 1.76
N ARG A 108 6.69 11.71 2.17
CA ARG A 108 5.64 11.53 3.16
C ARG A 108 4.56 10.56 2.65
N SER A 109 4.14 10.69 1.39
CA SER A 109 3.12 9.85 0.78
C SER A 109 3.51 8.37 0.77
N VAL A 110 4.78 8.04 0.47
CA VAL A 110 5.27 6.64 0.52
C VAL A 110 4.98 6.00 1.88
N VAL A 111 5.31 6.68 2.98
CA VAL A 111 5.09 6.19 4.34
C VAL A 111 3.59 6.12 4.66
N ARG A 112 2.84 7.19 4.38
CA ARG A 112 1.41 7.27 4.72
C ARG A 112 0.55 6.24 4.01
N ASN A 113 0.84 5.95 2.75
CA ASN A 113 0.14 4.92 2.00
C ASN A 113 0.33 3.53 2.60
N ILE A 114 1.52 3.20 3.13
CA ILE A 114 1.75 1.93 3.83
C ILE A 114 0.94 1.87 5.14
N GLU A 115 0.97 2.95 5.93
CA GLU A 115 0.24 3.03 7.21
C GLU A 115 -1.26 2.96 7.03
N GLU A 116 -1.80 3.69 6.05
CA GLU A 116 -3.22 3.74 5.74
C GLU A 116 -3.69 2.42 5.14
N GLY A 117 -2.95 1.89 4.17
CA GLY A 117 -3.20 0.57 3.59
C GLY A 117 -3.20 -0.53 4.64
N PHE A 118 -2.27 -0.47 5.59
CA PHE A 118 -2.22 -1.44 6.68
C PHE A 118 -3.50 -1.43 7.51
N LYS A 119 -4.22 -0.31 7.62
CA LYS A 119 -5.47 -0.20 8.39
C LYS A 119 -6.74 -0.51 7.59
N ARG A 120 -6.61 -0.87 6.30
CA ARG A 120 -7.77 -1.15 5.43
C ARG A 120 -8.43 -2.48 5.70
N SER A 121 -9.76 -2.50 5.73
CA SER A 121 -10.56 -3.67 6.08
C SER A 121 -10.21 -4.92 5.28
N THR A 122 -9.67 -4.80 4.06
CA THR A 122 -9.30 -5.96 3.24
C THR A 122 -7.86 -5.97 2.76
N THR A 123 -7.38 -7.18 2.44
CA THR A 123 -6.05 -7.37 1.83
C THR A 123 -5.99 -6.78 0.43
N SER A 124 -7.10 -6.78 -0.32
CA SER A 124 -7.16 -6.16 -1.65
C SER A 124 -6.99 -4.65 -1.59
N GLU A 125 -7.69 -3.97 -0.68
CA GLU A 125 -7.45 -2.54 -0.43
C GLU A 125 -6.02 -2.30 0.04
N TYR A 126 -5.47 -3.15 0.91
CA TYR A 126 -4.08 -2.99 1.32
C TYR A 126 -3.12 -3.04 0.13
N ILE A 127 -3.28 -4.01 -0.77
CA ILE A 127 -2.46 -4.11 -1.98
C ILE A 127 -2.60 -2.85 -2.85
N GLN A 128 -3.81 -2.31 -3.00
CA GLN A 128 -4.03 -1.05 -3.72
C GLN A 128 -3.25 0.12 -3.11
N PHE A 129 -3.28 0.25 -1.78
CA PHE A 129 -2.49 1.27 -1.06
C PHE A 129 -0.98 1.06 -1.18
N LEU A 130 -0.51 -0.18 -1.19
CA LEU A 130 0.90 -0.47 -1.49
C LEU A 130 1.26 -0.03 -2.92
N GLY A 131 0.35 -0.17 -3.88
CA GLY A 131 0.49 0.38 -5.22
C GLY A 131 0.64 1.91 -5.24
N TYR A 132 -0.14 2.62 -4.43
CA TYR A 132 0.03 4.08 -4.26
C TYR A 132 1.37 4.44 -3.62
N SER A 133 1.84 3.66 -2.64
CA SER A 133 3.18 3.82 -2.06
C SER A 133 4.28 3.67 -3.12
N GLN A 134 4.16 2.68 -4.00
CA GLN A 134 5.10 2.49 -5.11
C GLN A 134 5.05 3.63 -6.13
N GLY A 135 3.86 4.15 -6.45
CA GLY A 135 3.70 5.32 -7.32
C GLY A 135 4.44 6.54 -6.79
N SER A 136 4.21 6.90 -5.52
CA SER A 136 4.93 8.00 -4.88
C SER A 136 6.43 7.75 -4.75
N LEU A 137 6.87 6.50 -4.62
CA LEU A 137 8.29 6.17 -4.57
C LEU A 137 8.99 6.42 -5.92
N GLU A 138 8.30 6.16 -7.03
CA GLU A 138 8.80 6.46 -8.38
C GLU A 138 8.84 7.98 -8.64
N GLU A 139 7.84 8.74 -8.17
CA GLU A 139 7.87 10.21 -8.20
C GLU A 139 9.11 10.75 -7.45
N CYS A 140 9.35 10.28 -6.22
CA CYS A 140 10.53 10.67 -5.46
C CYS A 140 11.84 10.33 -6.19
N LYS A 141 11.89 9.17 -6.85
CA LYS A 141 13.05 8.76 -7.65
C LYS A 141 13.29 9.71 -8.83
N GLY A 142 12.23 10.22 -9.45
CA GLY A 142 12.30 11.27 -10.46
C GLY A 142 12.89 12.55 -9.89
N ASP A 143 12.29 13.08 -8.81
CA ASP A 143 12.74 14.32 -8.16
C ASP A 143 14.22 14.24 -7.71
N ILE A 144 14.65 13.10 -7.17
CA ILE A 144 16.05 12.84 -6.77
C ILE A 144 17.00 12.93 -7.99
N LYS A 145 16.60 12.39 -9.15
CA LYS A 145 17.42 12.46 -10.36
C LYS A 145 17.50 13.89 -10.89
N ASP A 146 16.38 14.61 -10.89
CA ASP A 146 16.32 16.00 -11.33
C ASP A 146 17.21 16.90 -10.43
N LEU A 147 17.18 16.68 -9.12
CA LEU A 147 18.07 17.34 -8.16
C LEU A 147 19.56 17.08 -8.43
N ALA A 148 19.92 15.86 -8.85
CA ALA A 148 21.29 15.55 -9.22
C ALA A 148 21.69 16.17 -10.57
N GLN A 149 20.79 16.15 -11.56
CA GLN A 149 20.99 16.78 -12.87
C GLN A 149 21.23 18.28 -12.73
N ASP A 150 20.47 18.93 -11.84
CA ASP A 150 20.57 20.36 -11.56
C ASP A 150 21.69 20.69 -10.55
N ARG A 151 22.53 19.71 -10.20
CA ARG A 151 23.73 19.84 -9.36
C ARG A 151 23.47 20.24 -7.90
N PHE A 152 22.24 20.05 -7.42
CA PHE A 152 21.93 20.20 -5.99
C PHE A 152 22.31 18.96 -5.17
N LEU A 153 22.20 17.77 -5.77
CA LEU A 153 22.53 16.51 -5.13
C LEU A 153 23.86 15.96 -5.69
N PRO A 154 24.89 15.75 -4.84
CA PRO A 154 26.17 15.21 -5.30
C PRO A 154 26.05 13.82 -5.93
N ASN A 155 26.83 13.62 -6.99
CA ASN A 155 27.09 12.31 -7.59
C ASN A 155 28.49 11.87 -7.15
N ARG A 156 28.57 10.79 -6.37
CA ARG A 156 29.83 10.22 -5.89
C ARG A 156 29.78 8.71 -6.12
N PRO A 157 30.26 8.22 -7.26
CA PRO A 157 30.21 6.81 -7.58
C PRO A 157 30.86 5.96 -6.48
N GLY A 158 30.18 4.90 -6.07
CA GLY A 158 30.63 4.02 -4.96
C GLY A 158 30.17 4.46 -3.56
N SER A 159 29.57 5.64 -3.42
CA SER A 159 28.88 5.99 -2.17
C SER A 159 27.65 5.11 -1.95
N SER A 160 27.32 4.87 -0.67
CA SER A 160 26.23 3.98 -0.23
C SER A 160 25.77 4.35 1.18
N LEU A 161 24.65 3.78 1.63
CA LEU A 161 24.22 3.93 3.02
C LEU A 161 25.34 3.49 3.99
N ALA A 162 26.06 2.42 3.65
CA ALA A 162 27.17 1.92 4.44
C ALA A 162 28.33 2.91 4.53
N SER A 163 28.62 3.67 3.47
CA SER A 163 29.71 4.67 3.50
C SER A 163 29.43 5.84 4.45
N ILE A 164 28.16 6.09 4.78
CA ILE A 164 27.74 7.10 5.78
C ILE A 164 27.39 6.49 7.14
N GLY A 165 27.79 5.23 7.37
CA GLY A 165 27.60 4.53 8.64
C GLY A 165 26.17 4.00 8.88
N ILE A 166 25.32 3.98 7.85
CA ILE A 166 23.95 3.47 7.94
C ILE A 166 23.91 2.01 7.50
N ASN A 167 23.56 1.14 8.43
CA ASN A 167 23.29 -0.27 8.20
C ASN A 167 21.78 -0.54 8.29
N LEU A 168 21.15 -0.90 7.17
CA LEU A 168 19.70 -1.12 7.11
C LEU A 168 19.21 -2.22 8.05
N LYS A 169 19.98 -3.28 8.27
CA LYS A 169 19.57 -4.35 9.20
C LYS A 169 19.48 -3.80 10.62
N SER A 170 20.54 -3.14 11.08
CA SER A 170 20.59 -2.52 12.41
C SER A 170 19.51 -1.43 12.59
N PHE A 171 19.31 -0.58 11.57
CA PHE A 171 18.24 0.43 11.59
C PHE A 171 16.84 -0.21 11.69
N ASN A 172 16.59 -1.26 10.90
CA ASN A 172 15.30 -1.96 10.93
C ASN A 172 15.07 -2.66 12.27
N GLU A 173 16.10 -3.21 12.90
CA GLU A 173 16.04 -3.78 14.25
C GLU A 173 15.78 -2.69 15.30
N SER A 174 16.41 -1.52 15.16
CA SER A 174 16.26 -0.40 16.09
C SER A 174 14.89 0.28 16.02
N LEU A 175 14.10 0.07 14.96
CA LEU A 175 12.69 0.49 14.90
C LEU A 175 11.71 -0.58 15.38
N LYS A 176 12.11 -1.86 15.40
CA LYS A 176 11.27 -2.97 15.90
C LYS A 176 11.29 -3.06 17.44
N ASN A 177 12.44 -2.79 18.04
CA ASN A 177 12.67 -2.91 19.49
C ASN A 177 12.07 -1.80 20.39
N PRO A 178 11.92 -0.52 19.96
CA PRO A 178 11.30 0.54 20.76
C PRO A 178 9.84 0.24 21.09
N LEU A 179 9.15 -0.53 20.24
CA LEU A 179 7.79 -1.01 20.49
C LEU A 179 7.72 -2.03 21.64
N LYS A 180 8.82 -2.72 21.97
CA LYS A 180 8.90 -3.61 23.13
C LYS A 180 9.20 -2.86 24.42
N GLU A 181 10.05 -1.83 24.39
CA GLU A 181 10.33 -0.99 25.57
C GLU A 181 9.15 -0.07 25.94
N LEU A 182 8.31 0.33 24.97
CA LEU A 182 7.03 1.04 25.20
C LEU A 182 5.88 0.12 25.69
N ARG A 183 6.05 -1.20 25.66
CA ARG A 183 5.12 -2.17 26.29
C ARG A 183 5.52 -2.53 27.73
N GLY A 184 6.35 -1.70 28.36
CA GLY A 184 6.55 -1.68 29.81
C GLY A 184 5.63 -0.66 30.47
N LYS A 185 4.90 -1.07 31.51
CA LYS A 185 4.08 -0.16 32.33
C LYS A 185 5.01 0.81 33.08
N LEU A 186 5.07 2.07 32.67
CA LEU A 186 5.37 3.14 33.60
C LEU A 186 4.03 3.64 34.14
N LYS A 187 3.77 3.35 35.42
CA LYS A 187 2.71 4.05 36.15
C LYS A 187 3.31 5.41 36.52
N ASP A 188 2.73 6.48 36.01
CA ASP A 188 2.86 7.75 36.72
C ASP A 188 1.91 7.74 37.93
N ASP A 189 2.08 8.68 38.86
CA ASP A 189 1.27 8.78 40.08
C ASP A 189 -0.22 9.08 39.83
N LYS A 190 -0.62 9.20 38.54
CA LYS A 190 -1.99 9.49 38.08
C LYS A 190 -2.60 8.37 37.23
N GLY A 191 -1.85 7.31 36.90
CA GLY A 191 -2.34 6.16 36.14
C GLY A 191 -2.45 6.37 34.62
N GLU A 192 -1.85 7.42 34.05
CA GLU A 192 -1.86 7.67 32.60
C GLU A 192 -0.60 7.13 31.92
N THR A 193 -0.78 6.31 30.88
CA THR A 193 0.31 5.84 30.02
C THR A 193 0.77 6.95 29.09
N SER A 194 1.88 7.62 29.41
CA SER A 194 2.51 8.58 28.50
C SER A 194 3.18 7.86 27.32
N PHE A 195 2.63 8.05 26.11
CA PHE A 195 3.25 7.65 24.85
C PHE A 195 4.42 8.61 24.53
N LEU A 196 5.65 8.24 24.89
CA LEU A 196 6.80 9.07 24.57
C LEU A 196 7.24 8.84 23.12
N TYR A 197 6.99 9.81 22.24
CA TYR A 197 7.64 9.87 20.93
C TYR A 197 9.17 9.93 21.11
N ARG A 198 9.91 9.05 20.43
CA ARG A 198 11.38 9.11 20.38
C ARG A 198 11.81 9.53 18.96
N PRO A 199 12.59 10.62 18.81
CA PRO A 199 13.22 10.97 17.55
C PRO A 199 14.03 9.80 16.96
N LEU A 200 14.06 9.70 15.63
CA LEU A 200 14.75 8.61 14.92
C LEU A 200 16.24 8.55 15.26
N GLU A 201 16.84 9.70 15.51
CA GLU A 201 18.25 9.84 15.81
C GLU A 201 18.60 9.36 17.22
N ILE A 202 17.62 9.29 18.12
CA ILE A 202 17.76 8.59 19.41
C ILE A 202 17.65 7.08 19.19
N LEU A 203 16.72 6.64 18.34
CA LEU A 203 16.49 5.23 18.03
C LEU A 203 17.63 4.62 17.20
N TYR A 204 18.29 5.43 16.37
CA TYR A 204 19.39 5.03 15.51
C TYR A 204 20.47 6.12 15.52
N PRO A 205 21.41 6.07 16.50
CA PRO A 205 22.44 7.09 16.69
C PRO A 205 23.26 7.49 15.47
N PRO A 206 23.54 6.61 14.47
CA PRO A 206 24.26 7.02 13.26
C PRO A 206 23.61 8.20 12.52
N LEU A 207 22.29 8.39 12.62
CA LEU A 207 21.59 9.52 11.97
C LEU A 207 22.00 10.89 12.53
N ASN A 208 22.48 10.97 13.78
CA ASN A 208 22.95 12.23 14.37
C ASN A 208 24.18 12.79 13.64
N ARG A 209 24.96 11.92 12.99
CA ARG A 209 26.22 12.27 12.34
C ARG A 209 26.06 12.55 10.85
N THR A 210 25.02 12.00 10.23
CA THR A 210 24.71 12.22 8.81
C THR A 210 24.44 13.69 8.57
N GLN A 211 25.10 14.32 7.61
CA GLN A 211 24.80 15.68 7.15
C GLN A 211 24.25 15.68 5.73
N ALA A 212 23.76 16.83 5.25
CA ALA A 212 23.19 16.93 3.90
C ALA A 212 24.26 16.68 2.83
N GLU A 213 25.50 17.09 3.09
CA GLU A 213 26.65 16.99 2.19
C GLU A 213 27.17 15.55 2.04
N ASP A 214 26.78 14.67 2.97
CA ASP A 214 27.07 13.23 2.92
C ASP A 214 26.11 12.49 1.98
N LEU A 215 24.95 13.08 1.68
CA LEU A 215 23.91 12.46 0.87
C LEU A 215 24.21 12.61 -0.62
N THR A 216 24.01 11.52 -1.34
CA THR A 216 24.32 11.42 -2.77
C THR A 216 23.17 10.76 -3.51
N ILE A 217 23.14 10.92 -4.83
CA ILE A 217 22.17 10.21 -5.67
C ILE A 217 22.27 8.70 -5.50
N GLU A 218 23.48 8.14 -5.34
CA GLU A 218 23.67 6.70 -5.15
C GLU A 218 22.99 6.19 -3.87
N ILE A 219 23.12 6.92 -2.76
CA ILE A 219 22.48 6.59 -1.47
C ILE A 219 20.96 6.57 -1.62
N PHE A 220 20.40 7.60 -2.26
CA PHE A 220 18.96 7.68 -2.46
C PHE A 220 18.44 6.59 -3.41
N LEU A 221 19.17 6.30 -4.50
CA LEU A 221 18.81 5.23 -5.42
C LEU A 221 18.93 3.85 -4.78
N GLU A 222 19.98 3.61 -3.98
CA GLU A 222 20.13 2.38 -3.20
C GLU A 222 18.89 2.15 -2.33
N LEU A 223 18.53 3.15 -1.52
CA LEU A 223 17.42 3.04 -0.58
C LEU A 223 16.07 2.90 -1.31
N THR A 224 15.86 3.69 -2.36
CA THR A 224 14.65 3.63 -3.19
C THR A 224 14.49 2.26 -3.83
N ASN A 225 15.52 1.73 -4.48
CA ASN A 225 15.47 0.43 -5.16
C ASN A 225 15.25 -0.72 -4.18
N LYS A 226 15.91 -0.70 -3.01
CA LYS A 226 15.69 -1.70 -1.95
C LYS A 226 14.26 -1.63 -1.40
N THR A 227 13.71 -0.42 -1.25
CA THR A 227 12.34 -0.21 -0.77
C THR A 227 11.31 -0.72 -1.77
N ASP A 228 11.46 -0.40 -3.06
CA ASP A 228 10.58 -0.90 -4.12
C ASP A 228 10.61 -2.43 -4.21
N TYR A 229 11.80 -3.03 -4.17
CA TYR A 229 11.94 -4.48 -4.13
C TYR A 229 11.14 -5.10 -2.98
N LEU A 230 11.28 -4.56 -1.76
CA LEU A 230 10.57 -5.06 -0.58
C LEU A 230 9.04 -4.85 -0.66
N LEU A 231 8.59 -3.74 -1.26
CA LEU A 231 7.16 -3.51 -1.53
C LEU A 231 6.61 -4.56 -2.49
N ARG A 232 7.33 -4.88 -3.57
CA ARG A 232 6.92 -5.95 -4.52
C ARG A 232 6.84 -7.31 -3.85
N ILE A 233 7.83 -7.67 -3.03
CA ILE A 233 7.81 -8.93 -2.28
C ILE A 233 6.63 -8.97 -1.28
N LEU A 234 6.34 -7.85 -0.62
CA LEU A 234 5.18 -7.75 0.26
C LEU A 234 3.87 -7.96 -0.50
N VAL A 235 3.69 -7.30 -1.65
CA VAL A 235 2.51 -7.47 -2.51
C VAL A 235 2.37 -8.94 -2.94
N GLN A 236 3.43 -9.55 -3.46
CA GLN A 236 3.43 -10.96 -3.87
C GLN A 236 3.03 -11.88 -2.70
N SER A 237 3.56 -11.66 -1.50
CA SER A 237 3.20 -12.43 -0.31
C SER A 237 1.72 -12.30 0.04
N LEU A 238 1.16 -11.09 -0.06
CA LEU A 238 -0.26 -10.83 0.20
C LEU A 238 -1.16 -11.45 -0.87
N GLU A 239 -0.76 -11.42 -2.14
CA GLU A 239 -1.48 -12.06 -3.24
C GLU A 239 -1.48 -13.59 -3.11
N ILE A 240 -0.36 -14.20 -2.72
CA ILE A 240 -0.29 -15.64 -2.43
C ILE A 240 -1.24 -15.99 -1.30
N LYS A 241 -1.22 -15.22 -0.20
CA LYS A 241 -2.18 -15.41 0.90
C LYS A 241 -3.61 -15.33 0.39
N LEU A 242 -3.96 -14.28 -0.37
CA LEU A 242 -5.28 -14.14 -0.99
C LEU A 242 -5.66 -15.35 -1.86
N LYS A 243 -4.74 -15.91 -2.65
CA LYS A 243 -4.99 -17.12 -3.47
C LYS A 243 -5.18 -18.38 -2.64
N VAL A 244 -4.45 -18.54 -1.53
CA VAL A 244 -4.63 -19.67 -0.59
C VAL A 244 -6.05 -19.62 0.02
N TRP A 245 -6.52 -18.44 0.41
CA TRP A 245 -7.90 -18.25 0.90
C TRP A 245 -8.97 -18.44 -0.19
N ARG A 246 -8.58 -18.52 -1.47
CA ARG A 246 -9.47 -18.73 -2.62
C ARG A 246 -9.55 -20.19 -3.07
N LYS A 247 -8.79 -21.12 -2.47
CA LYS A 247 -8.98 -22.56 -2.75
C LYS A 247 -10.27 -23.05 -2.06
N PRO A 248 -11.20 -23.68 -2.80
CA PRO A 248 -12.48 -24.15 -2.29
C PRO A 248 -12.32 -25.23 -1.22
#